data_AF-A6GLX2-F1
#
_entry.id   AF-A6GLX2-F1
#
_cell.length_a   1.000
_cell.length_b   1.000
_cell.length_c   1.000
_cell.angle_alpha   90.00
_cell.angle_beta   90.00
_cell.angle_gamma   90.00
#
_symmetry.space_group_name_H-M   'P 1'
#
loop_
_entity.id
_entity.type
_entity.pdbx_description
1 polymer ?
#
loop_
_entity_poly.entity_id
_entity_poly.type
_entity_poly.pdbx_seq_one_letter_code
_entity_poly.pdbx_strand_id
1 'polypeptide(L)'
;MGLSFLQRINPAWFLAGAAFFLPIAPGPSNIFLLLALIASVAVPGLKSRLNVAMQQPLLLLGVSLASLLWISVAWTKGSVDDSMHYLSKYSTLLMAPFIFGLFLVYPKAIRQVLFAFVLSAWLTLLLSYGIWLEVPVLLNAFPLVDPSYPTVFKLHTTQSIVLCLGLYFSWALAMGEANPASKKKLLALAAVFTVLTVFNLLNMTHARIGYVSLVLPLLVYLFMKFSWKGGLIALAIAAIVANVAYFGSETVSSRVDKTYNEVVNWSPDKYENTDMGARLSWWHISLQIFREHPVVGAGVGAYPSEFLKHAQPMGVPPHNNPHNQFFLLLTQIGLVGPLLFLAILIAHYLSIYRLTEPERLASAALFAVFAFGNLFNSFLLDSAERTLYMILVSGFLAAANHQASDS
;
A
#
# COMPACT_ATOMS: atom_id res chain seq x y z
N MET A 1 -25.59 5.24 -36.12
CA MET A 1 -24.50 4.28 -35.83
C MET A 1 -24.55 3.98 -34.33
N GLY A 2 -25.01 2.80 -33.93
CA GLY A 2 -25.08 2.44 -32.51
C GLY A 2 -23.68 2.31 -31.92
N LEU A 3 -23.48 2.83 -30.71
CA LEU A 3 -22.24 2.59 -29.95
C LEU A 3 -21.95 1.09 -29.94
N SER A 4 -20.73 0.70 -30.32
CA SER A 4 -20.26 -0.69 -30.25
C SER A 4 -20.48 -1.25 -28.84
N PHE A 5 -20.65 -2.57 -28.70
CA PHE A 5 -20.84 -3.23 -27.40
C PHE A 5 -19.76 -2.82 -26.37
N LEU A 6 -18.52 -2.63 -26.83
CA LEU A 6 -17.40 -2.14 -26.02
C LEU A 6 -17.54 -0.67 -25.57
N GLN A 7 -18.22 0.17 -26.35
CA GLN A 7 -18.52 1.56 -25.95
C GLN A 7 -19.66 1.65 -24.92
N ARG A 8 -20.43 0.57 -24.71
CA ARG A 8 -21.47 0.51 -23.66
C ARG A 8 -20.93 0.06 -22.31
N ILE A 9 -19.81 -0.67 -22.29
CA ILE A 9 -19.15 -1.11 -21.06
C ILE A 9 -18.19 -0.02 -20.63
N ASN A 10 -18.46 0.64 -19.50
CA ASN A 10 -17.52 1.60 -18.91
C ASN A 10 -16.38 0.82 -18.22
N PRO A 11 -15.14 0.82 -18.74
CA PRO A 11 -14.01 0.09 -18.17
C PRO A 11 -13.66 0.51 -16.75
N ALA A 12 -14.14 1.67 -16.30
CA ALA A 12 -14.03 2.12 -14.92
C ALA A 12 -14.60 1.11 -13.91
N TRP A 13 -15.62 0.34 -14.29
CA TRP A 13 -16.18 -0.71 -13.44
C TRP A 13 -15.22 -1.87 -13.20
N PHE A 14 -14.32 -2.16 -14.15
CA PHE A 14 -13.28 -3.16 -13.95
C PHE A 14 -12.26 -2.70 -12.91
N LEU A 15 -11.84 -1.43 -12.95
CA LEU A 15 -10.95 -0.85 -11.94
C LEU A 15 -11.62 -0.82 -10.55
N ALA A 16 -12.90 -0.46 -10.50
CA ALA A 16 -13.68 -0.48 -9.26
C ALA A 16 -13.83 -1.90 -8.70
N GLY A 17 -14.14 -2.89 -9.55
CA GLY A 17 -14.19 -4.30 -9.17
C GLY A 17 -12.86 -4.82 -8.64
N ALA A 18 -11.75 -4.47 -9.32
CA ALA A 18 -10.41 -4.80 -8.86
C ALA A 18 -10.16 -4.26 -7.44
N ALA A 19 -10.46 -2.97 -7.21
CA ALA A 19 -10.27 -2.32 -5.92
C ALA A 19 -11.18 -2.85 -4.80
N PHE A 20 -12.42 -3.26 -5.13
CA PHE A 20 -13.33 -3.89 -4.17
C PHE A 20 -12.82 -5.26 -3.70
N PHE A 21 -12.42 -6.12 -4.64
CA PHE A 21 -11.98 -7.47 -4.30
C PHE A 21 -10.56 -7.54 -3.75
N LEU A 22 -9.77 -6.48 -3.91
CA LEU A 22 -8.36 -6.49 -3.52
C LEU A 22 -8.11 -6.82 -2.03
N PRO A 23 -8.83 -6.21 -1.05
CA PRO A 23 -8.72 -6.61 0.35
C PRO A 23 -9.30 -7.99 0.67
N ILE A 24 -10.17 -8.51 -0.20
CA ILE A 24 -11.00 -9.69 0.07
C ILE A 24 -10.33 -10.95 -0.51
N ALA A 25 -10.12 -10.97 -1.82
CA ALA A 25 -9.68 -12.15 -2.56
C ALA A 25 -8.81 -11.76 -3.78
N PRO A 26 -7.57 -12.28 -3.90
CA PRO A 26 -6.69 -11.97 -5.03
C PRO A 26 -7.24 -12.41 -6.40
N GLY A 27 -7.90 -13.57 -6.47
CA GLY A 27 -8.37 -14.16 -7.74
C GLY A 27 -9.32 -13.25 -8.52
N PRO A 28 -10.47 -12.86 -7.95
CA PRO A 28 -11.38 -11.91 -8.58
C PRO A 28 -10.72 -10.56 -8.89
N SER A 29 -9.89 -10.04 -7.99
CA SER A 29 -9.16 -8.79 -8.22
C SER A 29 -8.27 -8.85 -9.47
N ASN A 30 -7.53 -9.95 -9.64
CA ASN A 30 -6.69 -10.19 -10.82
C ASN A 30 -7.50 -10.32 -12.12
N ILE A 31 -8.68 -10.95 -12.08
CA ILE A 31 -9.59 -11.03 -13.24
C ILE A 31 -10.04 -9.62 -13.66
N PHE A 32 -10.50 -8.81 -12.71
CA PHE A 32 -10.91 -7.44 -13.00
C PHE A 32 -9.76 -6.56 -13.52
N LEU A 33 -8.54 -6.74 -13.01
CA LEU A 33 -7.36 -6.07 -13.54
C LEU A 33 -7.02 -6.48 -14.96
N LEU A 34 -7.13 -7.77 -15.28
CA LEU A 34 -6.94 -8.26 -16.64
C LEU A 34 -7.98 -7.66 -17.59
N LEU A 35 -9.25 -7.62 -17.19
CA LEU A 35 -10.31 -6.98 -17.96
C LEU A 35 -10.05 -5.49 -18.16
N ALA A 36 -9.57 -4.79 -17.13
CA ALA A 36 -9.16 -3.39 -17.24
C ALA A 36 -7.98 -3.23 -18.22
N LEU A 37 -6.99 -4.12 -18.20
CA LEU A 37 -5.87 -4.06 -19.14
C LEU A 37 -6.32 -4.29 -20.58
N ILE A 38 -7.16 -5.30 -20.83
CA ILE A 38 -7.76 -5.57 -22.15
C ILE A 38 -8.54 -4.35 -22.62
N ALA A 39 -9.37 -3.77 -21.76
CA ALA A 39 -10.13 -2.57 -22.09
C ALA A 39 -9.22 -1.37 -22.38
N SER A 40 -8.11 -1.22 -21.64
CA SER A 40 -7.11 -0.18 -21.91
C SER A 40 -6.54 -0.29 -23.31
N VAL A 41 -6.24 -1.50 -23.79
CA VAL A 41 -5.73 -1.70 -25.16
C VAL A 41 -6.83 -1.51 -26.21
N ALA A 42 -8.06 -1.94 -25.92
CA ALA A 42 -9.19 -1.85 -26.85
C ALA A 42 -9.73 -0.42 -27.05
N VAL A 43 -9.59 0.46 -26.04
CA VAL A 43 -10.03 1.85 -26.14
C VAL A 43 -9.16 2.62 -27.14
N PRO A 44 -9.75 3.34 -28.12
CA PRO A 44 -9.00 4.07 -29.14
C PRO A 44 -7.96 5.05 -28.58
N GLY A 45 -6.97 5.40 -29.41
CA GLY A 45 -5.95 6.40 -29.05
C GLY A 45 -4.88 5.91 -28.07
N LEU A 46 -4.66 4.58 -27.95
CA LEU A 46 -3.66 3.99 -27.05
C LEU A 46 -2.28 4.66 -27.15
N LYS A 47 -1.77 4.88 -28.37
CA LYS A 47 -0.47 5.54 -28.59
C LYS A 47 -0.41 6.94 -27.96
N SER A 48 -1.45 7.75 -28.15
CA SER A 48 -1.52 9.09 -27.56
C SER A 48 -1.55 9.02 -26.04
N ARG A 49 -2.37 8.13 -25.48
CA ARG A 49 -2.50 7.95 -24.02
C ARG A 49 -1.20 7.47 -23.38
N LEU A 50 -0.50 6.53 -24.03
CA LEU A 50 0.82 6.08 -23.57
C LEU A 50 1.87 7.19 -23.68
N ASN A 51 1.84 8.03 -24.72
CA ASN A 51 2.75 9.18 -24.80
C ASN A 51 2.56 10.14 -23.61
N VAL A 52 1.31 10.42 -23.22
CA VAL A 52 1.03 11.23 -22.01
C VAL A 52 1.49 10.51 -20.73
N ALA A 53 1.33 9.19 -20.66
CA ALA A 53 1.81 8.40 -19.53
C ALA A 53 3.34 8.47 -19.38
N MET A 54 4.06 8.41 -20.49
CA MET A 54 5.52 8.53 -20.54
C MET A 54 6.04 9.93 -20.18
N GLN A 55 5.17 10.93 -20.07
CA GLN A 55 5.54 12.24 -19.54
C GLN A 55 5.39 12.34 -18.01
N GLN A 56 4.84 11.31 -17.35
CA GLN A 56 4.66 11.29 -15.91
C GLN A 56 5.90 10.65 -15.23
N PRO A 57 6.74 11.42 -14.49
CA PRO A 57 7.97 10.90 -13.90
C PRO A 57 7.73 9.70 -12.98
N LEU A 58 6.64 9.74 -12.21
CA LEU A 58 6.29 8.67 -11.27
C LEU A 58 6.01 7.33 -11.98
N LEU A 59 5.32 7.35 -13.13
CA LEU A 59 5.06 6.14 -13.90
C LEU A 59 6.34 5.61 -14.55
N LEU A 60 7.16 6.51 -15.10
CA LEU A 60 8.46 6.15 -15.68
C LEU A 60 9.39 5.50 -14.66
N LEU A 61 9.47 6.03 -13.44
CA LEU A 61 10.29 5.47 -12.38
C LEU A 61 9.80 4.08 -11.97
N GLY A 62 8.47 3.87 -11.87
CA GLY A 62 7.89 2.56 -11.61
C GLY A 62 8.19 1.53 -12.70
N VAL A 63 8.04 1.93 -13.97
CA VAL A 63 8.42 1.09 -15.13
C VAL A 63 9.91 0.80 -15.11
N SER A 64 10.76 1.79 -14.86
CA SER A 64 12.22 1.66 -14.81
C SER A 64 12.66 0.69 -13.71
N LEU A 65 12.04 0.75 -12.53
CA LEU A 65 12.30 -0.20 -11.44
C LEU A 65 11.95 -1.63 -11.86
N ALA A 66 10.77 -1.84 -12.43
CA ALA A 66 10.35 -3.16 -12.89
C ALA A 66 11.24 -3.69 -14.03
N SER A 67 11.58 -2.84 -15.01
CA SER A 67 12.48 -3.18 -16.12
C SER A 67 13.88 -3.51 -15.62
N LEU A 68 14.43 -2.77 -14.66
CA LEU A 68 15.74 -3.06 -14.08
C LEU A 68 15.75 -4.41 -13.36
N LEU A 69 14.66 -4.75 -12.65
CA LEU A 69 14.51 -6.07 -12.02
C LEU A 69 14.47 -7.19 -13.07
N TRP A 70 13.76 -6.99 -14.20
CA TRP A 70 13.80 -7.93 -15.34
C TRP A 70 15.20 -8.08 -15.93
N ILE A 71 15.92 -6.98 -16.12
CA ILE A 71 17.29 -6.99 -16.64
C ILE A 71 18.23 -7.71 -15.66
N SER A 72 17.98 -7.61 -14.35
CA SER A 72 18.81 -8.24 -13.32
C SER A 72 18.78 -9.77 -13.32
N VAL A 73 17.86 -10.40 -14.06
CA VAL A 73 17.89 -11.85 -14.33
C VAL A 73 19.20 -12.24 -15.01
N ALA A 74 19.80 -11.37 -15.82
CA ALA A 74 21.03 -11.66 -16.56
C ALA A 74 22.24 -11.98 -15.65
N TRP A 75 22.21 -11.55 -14.38
CA TRP A 75 23.26 -11.83 -13.40
C TRP A 75 22.72 -12.39 -12.08
N THR A 76 21.47 -12.86 -12.05
CA THR A 76 20.88 -13.32 -10.80
C THR A 76 21.56 -14.57 -10.25
N LYS A 77 21.81 -14.54 -8.94
CA LYS A 77 22.21 -15.72 -8.15
C LYS A 77 21.03 -16.53 -7.61
N GLY A 78 19.81 -16.09 -7.91
CA GLY A 78 18.58 -16.77 -7.52
C GLY A 78 18.27 -17.99 -8.38
N SER A 79 17.41 -18.87 -7.88
CA SER A 79 16.81 -19.91 -8.70
C SER A 79 15.88 -19.30 -9.77
N VAL A 80 15.57 -20.05 -10.82
CA VAL A 80 14.59 -19.62 -11.83
C VAL A 80 13.22 -19.40 -11.18
N ASP A 81 12.82 -20.30 -10.28
CA ASP A 81 11.53 -20.22 -9.59
C ASP A 81 11.42 -18.97 -8.71
N ASP A 82 12.46 -18.67 -7.92
CA ASP A 82 12.50 -17.45 -7.11
C ASP A 82 12.48 -16.22 -8.01
N SER A 83 13.31 -16.19 -9.05
CA SER A 83 13.37 -15.07 -10.00
C SER A 83 12.00 -14.78 -10.60
N MET A 84 11.30 -15.81 -11.10
CA MET A 84 9.95 -15.67 -11.65
C MET A 84 8.93 -15.27 -10.59
N HIS A 85 9.06 -15.76 -9.36
CA HIS A 85 8.20 -15.38 -8.24
C HIS A 85 8.27 -13.87 -7.96
N TYR A 86 9.46 -13.27 -7.84
CA TYR A 86 9.59 -11.83 -7.64
C TYR A 86 9.21 -11.04 -8.89
N LEU A 87 9.61 -11.47 -10.09
CA LEU A 87 9.32 -10.76 -11.34
C LEU A 87 7.83 -10.67 -11.62
N SER A 88 7.07 -11.74 -11.42
CA SER A 88 5.62 -11.74 -11.60
C SER A 88 4.93 -10.67 -10.75
N LYS A 89 5.45 -10.43 -9.54
CA LYS A 89 4.98 -9.41 -8.62
C LYS A 89 5.34 -8.01 -9.11
N TYR A 90 6.62 -7.73 -9.37
CA TYR A 90 7.04 -6.38 -9.80
C TYR A 90 6.48 -5.98 -11.18
N SER A 91 6.17 -6.95 -12.04
CA SER A 91 5.58 -6.72 -13.36
C SER A 91 4.22 -6.00 -13.33
N THR A 92 3.50 -6.01 -12.20
CA THR A 92 2.28 -5.19 -12.06
C THR A 92 2.56 -3.69 -12.28
N LEU A 93 3.78 -3.20 -11.99
CA LEU A 93 4.14 -1.80 -12.23
C LEU A 93 4.18 -1.45 -13.73
N LEU A 94 4.47 -2.42 -14.60
CA LEU A 94 4.44 -2.23 -16.05
C LEU A 94 3.02 -1.97 -16.58
N MET A 95 1.99 -2.33 -15.80
CA MET A 95 0.60 -2.06 -16.15
C MET A 95 0.20 -0.59 -15.89
N ALA A 96 0.93 0.14 -15.04
CA ALA A 96 0.55 1.47 -14.58
C ALA A 96 0.30 2.48 -15.73
N PRO A 97 1.13 2.56 -16.79
CA PRO A 97 0.86 3.45 -17.93
C PRO A 97 -0.46 3.15 -18.65
N PHE A 98 -0.84 1.87 -18.74
CA PHE A 98 -2.10 1.45 -19.37
C PHE A 98 -3.30 1.79 -18.49
N ILE A 99 -3.19 1.59 -17.18
CA ILE A 99 -4.25 1.94 -16.23
C ILE A 99 -4.42 3.45 -16.14
N PHE A 100 -3.33 4.21 -16.11
CA PHE A 100 -3.35 5.68 -16.23
C PHE A 100 -4.06 6.13 -17.51
N GLY A 101 -3.75 5.50 -18.64
CA GLY A 101 -4.42 5.76 -19.90
C GLY A 101 -5.93 5.51 -19.87
N LEU A 102 -6.44 4.60 -19.05
CA LEU A 102 -7.89 4.45 -18.86
C LEU A 102 -8.49 5.61 -18.07
N PHE A 103 -7.82 6.06 -17.01
CA PHE A 103 -8.30 7.18 -16.21
C PHE A 103 -8.34 8.49 -17.00
N LEU A 104 -7.43 8.70 -17.96
CA LEU A 104 -7.49 9.85 -18.88
C LEU A 104 -8.78 9.88 -19.72
N VAL A 105 -9.33 8.71 -20.07
CA VAL A 105 -10.57 8.61 -20.86
C VAL A 105 -11.79 8.67 -19.96
N TYR A 106 -11.67 8.14 -18.74
CA TYR A 106 -12.75 8.03 -17.76
C TYR A 106 -12.36 8.74 -16.46
N PRO A 107 -12.29 10.08 -16.41
CA PRO A 107 -11.81 10.82 -15.23
C PRO A 107 -12.64 10.55 -13.97
N LYS A 108 -13.94 10.27 -14.11
CA LYS A 108 -14.83 9.93 -12.98
C LYS A 108 -14.54 8.56 -12.36
N ALA A 109 -13.73 7.71 -13.00
CA ALA A 109 -13.43 6.37 -12.52
C ALA A 109 -12.71 6.37 -11.17
N ILE A 110 -11.87 7.38 -10.87
CA ILE A 110 -11.14 7.44 -9.60
C ILE A 110 -12.11 7.45 -8.40
N ARG A 111 -13.20 8.22 -8.51
CA ARG A 111 -14.25 8.27 -7.50
C ARG A 111 -14.95 6.92 -7.32
N GLN A 112 -15.18 6.18 -8.40
CA GLN A 112 -15.78 4.84 -8.34
C GLN A 112 -14.84 3.83 -7.69
N VAL A 113 -13.54 3.90 -8.00
CA VAL A 113 -12.49 3.07 -7.39
C VAL A 113 -12.40 3.32 -5.89
N LEU A 114 -12.35 4.60 -5.47
CA LEU A 114 -12.35 4.97 -4.05
C LEU A 114 -13.60 4.45 -3.34
N PHE A 115 -14.78 4.62 -3.94
CA PHE A 115 -16.04 4.13 -3.38
C PHE A 115 -16.06 2.60 -3.23
N ALA A 116 -15.63 1.88 -4.26
CA ALA A 116 -15.56 0.42 -4.25
C ALA A 116 -14.57 -0.10 -3.20
N PHE A 117 -13.42 0.55 -3.05
CA PHE A 117 -12.48 0.24 -1.97
C PHE A 117 -13.07 0.50 -0.58
N VAL A 118 -13.74 1.64 -0.39
CA VAL A 118 -14.43 1.98 0.88
C VAL A 118 -15.51 0.95 1.21
N LEU A 119 -16.27 0.48 0.22
CA LEU A 119 -17.27 -0.57 0.43
C LEU A 119 -16.64 -1.89 0.89
N SER A 120 -15.48 -2.24 0.33
CA SER A 120 -14.70 -3.40 0.76
C SER A 120 -14.18 -3.25 2.19
N ALA A 121 -13.72 -2.05 2.55
CA ALA A 121 -13.29 -1.73 3.92
C ALA A 121 -14.45 -1.81 4.92
N TRP A 122 -15.64 -1.32 4.55
CA TRP A 122 -16.88 -1.51 5.32
C TRP A 122 -17.22 -2.98 5.52
N LEU A 123 -17.20 -3.78 4.45
CA LEU A 123 -17.48 -5.21 4.53
C LEU A 123 -16.50 -5.90 5.48
N THR A 124 -15.20 -5.62 5.34
CA THR A 124 -14.15 -6.17 6.21
C THR A 124 -14.38 -5.78 7.67
N LEU A 125 -14.71 -4.51 7.93
CA LEU A 125 -14.97 -4.00 9.28
C LEU A 125 -16.19 -4.69 9.91
N LEU A 126 -17.31 -4.74 9.18
CA LEU A 126 -18.57 -5.33 9.68
C LEU A 126 -18.42 -6.83 9.96
N LEU A 127 -17.71 -7.57 9.10
CA LEU A 127 -17.42 -8.98 9.33
C LEU A 127 -16.50 -9.17 10.55
N SER A 128 -15.48 -8.32 10.72
CA SER A 128 -14.59 -8.34 11.89
C SER A 128 -15.38 -8.13 13.18
N TYR A 129 -16.28 -7.15 13.22
CA TYR A 129 -17.19 -6.95 14.36
C TYR A 129 -18.16 -8.11 14.58
N GLY A 130 -18.72 -8.67 13.51
CA GLY A 130 -19.66 -9.78 13.63
C GLY A 130 -18.99 -11.05 14.18
N ILE A 131 -17.73 -11.32 13.81
CA ILE A 131 -16.94 -12.43 14.36
C ILE A 131 -16.58 -12.15 15.83
N TRP A 132 -16.18 -10.92 16.17
CA TRP A 132 -15.89 -10.51 17.54
C TRP A 132 -17.10 -10.61 18.48
N LEU A 133 -18.29 -10.32 17.97
CA LEU A 133 -19.56 -10.49 18.67
C LEU A 133 -20.06 -11.95 18.64
N GLU A 134 -19.24 -12.88 18.15
CA GLU A 134 -19.53 -14.32 18.10
C GLU A 134 -20.83 -14.66 17.37
N VAL A 135 -21.19 -13.93 16.31
CA VAL A 135 -22.39 -14.19 15.51
C VAL A 135 -22.29 -15.61 14.90
N PRO A 136 -23.21 -16.55 15.22
CA PRO A 136 -23.03 -17.97 14.89
C PRO A 136 -22.82 -18.28 13.41
N VAL A 137 -23.54 -17.57 12.52
CA VAL A 137 -23.40 -17.74 11.06
C VAL A 137 -22.00 -17.36 10.59
N LEU A 138 -21.38 -16.34 11.19
CA LEU A 138 -20.04 -15.88 10.83
C LEU A 138 -18.97 -16.80 11.40
N LEU A 139 -19.13 -17.32 12.61
CA LEU A 139 -18.22 -18.32 13.17
C LEU A 139 -18.19 -19.59 12.30
N ASN A 140 -19.36 -20.02 11.81
CA ASN A 140 -19.45 -21.15 10.87
C ASN A 140 -18.84 -20.84 9.50
N ALA A 141 -18.97 -19.61 9.00
CA ALA A 141 -18.39 -19.19 7.73
C ALA A 141 -16.87 -18.97 7.79
N PHE A 142 -16.34 -18.61 8.98
CA PHE A 142 -14.92 -18.31 9.23
C PHE A 142 -14.38 -19.13 10.42
N PRO A 143 -14.39 -20.47 10.35
CA PRO A 143 -14.07 -21.32 11.50
C PRO A 143 -12.61 -21.25 11.97
N LEU A 144 -11.72 -20.69 11.13
CA LEU A 144 -10.29 -20.52 11.43
C LEU A 144 -9.95 -19.14 12.00
N VAL A 145 -10.92 -18.23 12.09
CA VAL A 145 -10.71 -16.88 12.61
C VAL A 145 -11.02 -16.86 14.10
N ASP A 146 -10.02 -16.51 14.91
CA ASP A 146 -10.19 -16.33 16.35
C ASP A 146 -11.07 -15.09 16.62
N PRO A 147 -12.20 -15.23 17.36
CA PRO A 147 -13.04 -14.10 17.76
C PRO A 147 -12.30 -13.00 18.53
N SER A 148 -11.26 -13.36 19.28
CA SER A 148 -10.42 -12.41 20.02
C SER A 148 -9.52 -11.58 19.10
N TYR A 149 -9.20 -12.11 17.91
CA TYR A 149 -8.34 -11.48 16.90
C TYR A 149 -8.99 -11.53 15.51
N PRO A 150 -10.15 -10.87 15.31
CA PRO A 150 -11.08 -11.09 14.21
C PRO A 150 -10.57 -10.48 12.90
N THR A 151 -9.54 -11.10 12.35
CA THR A 151 -8.93 -10.73 11.08
C THR A 151 -9.50 -11.63 9.99
N VAL A 152 -10.21 -11.04 9.04
CA VAL A 152 -11.20 -11.78 8.23
C VAL A 152 -10.58 -12.37 6.97
N PHE A 153 -10.07 -11.52 6.08
CA PHE A 153 -9.66 -11.93 4.72
C PHE A 153 -8.14 -12.00 4.52
N LYS A 154 -7.39 -11.20 5.28
CA LYS A 154 -5.94 -11.00 5.11
C LYS A 154 -5.25 -11.03 6.45
N LEU A 155 -3.93 -10.84 6.46
CA LEU A 155 -3.19 -10.63 7.70
C LEU A 155 -3.63 -9.32 8.38
N HIS A 156 -3.45 -9.27 9.70
CA HIS A 156 -3.84 -8.12 10.54
C HIS A 156 -3.17 -6.82 10.10
N THR A 157 -1.97 -6.87 9.53
CA THR A 157 -1.28 -5.75 8.88
C THR A 157 -2.05 -5.20 7.69
N THR A 158 -2.36 -6.05 6.70
CA THR A 158 -3.12 -5.65 5.50
C THR A 158 -4.54 -5.18 5.87
N GLN A 159 -5.23 -5.87 6.78
CA GLN A 159 -6.56 -5.44 7.25
C GLN A 159 -6.48 -4.03 7.86
N SER A 160 -5.49 -3.77 8.71
CA SER A 160 -5.33 -2.46 9.34
C SER A 160 -5.09 -1.34 8.32
N ILE A 161 -4.27 -1.61 7.29
CA ILE A 161 -4.02 -0.67 6.19
C ILE A 161 -5.29 -0.39 5.40
N VAL A 162 -6.07 -1.43 5.09
CA VAL A 162 -7.33 -1.31 4.35
C VAL A 162 -8.32 -0.45 5.12
N LEU A 163 -8.47 -0.67 6.43
CA LEU A 163 -9.36 0.14 7.26
C LEU A 163 -8.87 1.60 7.36
N CYS A 164 -7.58 1.83 7.55
CA CYS A 164 -7.01 3.19 7.60
C CYS A 164 -7.23 3.93 6.28
N LEU A 165 -6.88 3.33 5.14
CA LEU A 165 -7.10 3.95 3.84
C LEU A 165 -8.59 4.15 3.55
N GLY A 166 -9.44 3.18 3.91
CA GLY A 166 -10.89 3.28 3.80
C GLY A 166 -11.47 4.46 4.57
N LEU A 167 -10.90 4.78 5.75
CA LEU A 167 -11.26 5.95 6.53
C LEU A 167 -10.97 7.23 5.74
N TYR A 168 -9.73 7.43 5.29
CA TYR A 168 -9.35 8.63 4.56
C TYR A 168 -10.11 8.79 3.24
N PHE A 169 -10.33 7.68 2.52
CA PHE A 169 -11.10 7.71 1.27
C PHE A 169 -12.58 7.99 1.51
N SER A 170 -13.16 7.52 2.63
CA SER A 170 -14.54 7.87 3.02
C SER A 170 -14.70 9.38 3.23
N TRP A 171 -13.74 10.01 3.93
CA TRP A 171 -13.73 11.46 4.12
C TRP A 171 -13.52 12.22 2.81
N ALA A 172 -12.60 11.76 1.95
CA ALA A 172 -12.38 12.34 0.63
C ALA A 172 -13.67 12.30 -0.23
N LEU A 173 -14.33 11.13 -0.29
CA LEU A 173 -15.61 10.98 -1.01
C LEU A 173 -16.71 11.89 -0.47
N ALA A 174 -16.80 12.04 0.86
CA ALA A 174 -17.76 12.93 1.49
C ALA A 174 -17.47 14.41 1.19
N MET A 175 -16.20 14.83 1.22
CA MET A 175 -15.79 16.21 0.92
C MET A 175 -16.08 16.61 -0.52
N GLY A 176 -15.84 15.68 -1.46
CA GLY A 176 -16.10 15.86 -2.89
C GLY A 176 -17.55 15.72 -3.34
N GLU A 177 -18.49 15.46 -2.43
CA GLU A 177 -19.91 15.42 -2.77
C GLU A 177 -20.48 16.83 -2.93
N ALA A 178 -21.07 17.10 -4.10
CA ALA A 178 -21.63 18.41 -4.43
C ALA A 178 -23.02 18.61 -3.82
N ASN A 179 -23.83 17.55 -3.73
CA ASN A 179 -25.17 17.64 -3.16
C ASN A 179 -25.09 17.79 -1.62
N PRO A 180 -25.62 18.87 -1.01
CA PRO A 180 -25.49 19.11 0.43
C PRO A 180 -26.12 18.02 1.32
N ALA A 181 -27.26 17.47 0.92
CA ALA A 181 -27.94 16.43 1.67
C ALA A 181 -27.17 15.10 1.62
N SER A 182 -26.69 14.71 0.44
CA SER A 182 -25.83 13.54 0.27
C SER A 182 -24.50 13.71 1.00
N LYS A 183 -23.91 14.91 0.94
CA LYS A 183 -22.68 15.25 1.66
C LYS A 183 -22.83 15.05 3.16
N LYS A 184 -23.90 15.55 3.77
CA LYS A 184 -24.18 15.35 5.20
C LYS A 184 -24.28 13.86 5.56
N LYS A 185 -24.95 13.06 4.73
CA LYS A 185 -25.05 11.60 4.92
C LYS A 185 -23.68 10.91 4.82
N LEU A 186 -22.88 11.23 3.80
CA LEU A 186 -21.55 10.67 3.62
C LEU A 186 -20.59 11.06 4.74
N LEU A 187 -20.67 12.30 5.25
CA LEU A 187 -19.89 12.74 6.41
C LEU A 187 -20.28 11.97 7.67
N ALA A 188 -21.58 11.74 7.90
CA ALA A 188 -22.03 10.92 9.03
C ALA A 188 -21.53 9.47 8.91
N LEU A 189 -21.62 8.87 7.72
CA LEU A 189 -21.09 7.53 7.48
C LEU A 189 -19.57 7.47 7.67
N ALA A 190 -18.82 8.45 7.17
CA ALA A 190 -17.37 8.53 7.36
C ALA A 190 -17.00 8.67 8.85
N ALA A 191 -17.77 9.45 9.62
CA ALA A 191 -17.58 9.58 11.07
C ALA A 191 -17.85 8.26 11.80
N VAL A 192 -18.95 7.57 11.49
CA VAL A 192 -19.26 6.24 12.06
C VAL A 192 -18.16 5.24 11.71
N PHE A 193 -17.74 5.19 10.44
CA PHE A 193 -16.65 4.33 9.99
C PHE A 193 -15.34 4.61 10.75
N THR A 194 -15.05 5.89 10.99
CA THR A 194 -13.86 6.33 11.73
C THR A 194 -13.89 5.79 13.15
N VAL A 195 -14.99 5.98 13.89
CA VAL A 195 -15.11 5.51 15.27
C VAL A 195 -14.95 4.00 15.36
N LEU A 196 -15.65 3.25 14.49
CA LEU A 196 -15.57 1.79 14.46
C LEU A 196 -14.17 1.31 14.05
N THR A 197 -13.53 1.95 13.08
CA THR A 197 -12.17 1.61 12.65
C THR A 197 -11.17 1.84 13.78
N VAL A 198 -11.22 2.99 14.46
CA VAL A 198 -10.31 3.30 15.57
C VAL A 198 -10.47 2.26 16.69
N PHE A 199 -11.70 1.93 17.06
CA PHE A 199 -11.95 0.90 18.06
C PHE A 199 -11.40 -0.47 17.63
N ASN A 200 -11.64 -0.87 16.38
CA ASN A 200 -11.16 -2.15 15.83
C ASN A 200 -9.62 -2.23 15.79
N LEU A 201 -8.94 -1.14 15.42
CA LEU A 201 -7.47 -1.08 15.41
C LEU A 201 -6.88 -1.20 16.82
N LEU A 202 -7.46 -0.47 17.78
CA LEU A 202 -6.96 -0.42 19.15
C LEU A 202 -7.21 -1.74 19.92
N ASN A 203 -8.37 -2.36 19.71
CA ASN A 203 -8.84 -3.45 20.58
C ASN A 203 -8.93 -4.83 19.93
N MET A 204 -8.87 -4.95 18.59
CA MET A 204 -9.19 -6.22 17.90
C MET A 204 -8.05 -6.72 17.02
N THR A 205 -7.48 -5.87 16.16
CA THR A 205 -6.44 -6.31 15.20
C THR A 205 -5.02 -6.23 15.75
N HIS A 206 -4.78 -5.35 16.74
CA HIS A 206 -3.51 -5.12 17.41
C HIS A 206 -2.28 -5.00 16.48
N ALA A 207 -2.44 -4.44 15.28
CA ALA A 207 -1.32 -4.23 14.37
C ALA A 207 -0.65 -2.88 14.66
N ARG A 208 0.66 -2.87 14.99
CA ARG A 208 1.43 -1.63 15.22
C ARG A 208 1.35 -0.66 14.03
N ILE A 209 1.38 -1.20 12.81
CA ILE A 209 1.24 -0.41 11.58
C ILE A 209 -0.13 0.26 11.46
N GLY A 210 -1.18 -0.28 12.08
CA GLY A 210 -2.51 0.31 12.11
C GLY A 210 -2.52 1.64 12.84
N TYR A 211 -1.84 1.73 13.99
CA TYR A 211 -1.74 2.98 14.76
C TYR A 211 -1.03 4.08 13.98
N VAL A 212 0.09 3.73 13.33
CA VAL A 212 0.83 4.69 12.51
C VAL A 212 0.03 5.08 11.27
N SER A 213 -0.60 4.12 10.59
CA SER A 213 -1.41 4.36 9.38
C SER A 213 -2.69 5.15 9.67
N LEU A 214 -3.16 5.15 10.92
CA LEU A 214 -4.26 5.98 11.36
C LEU A 214 -3.87 7.46 11.46
N VAL A 215 -2.69 7.77 12.01
CA VAL A 215 -2.29 9.15 12.36
C VAL A 215 -1.44 9.80 11.27
N LEU A 216 -0.46 9.09 10.74
CA LEU A 216 0.56 9.64 9.84
C LEU A 216 -0.03 10.31 8.58
N PRO A 217 -1.03 9.73 7.89
CA PRO A 217 -1.70 10.42 6.78
C PRO A 217 -2.26 11.80 7.11
N LEU A 218 -2.90 11.97 8.28
CA LEU A 218 -3.42 13.25 8.72
C LEU A 218 -2.28 14.25 8.94
N LEU A 219 -1.17 13.81 9.54
CA LEU A 219 0.00 14.66 9.75
C LEU A 219 0.60 15.15 8.44
N VAL A 220 0.78 14.23 7.48
CA VAL A 220 1.28 14.55 6.13
C VAL A 220 0.32 15.51 5.44
N TYR A 221 -0.98 15.24 5.48
CA TYR A 221 -1.99 16.11 4.89
C TYR A 221 -1.98 17.52 5.49
N LEU A 222 -1.94 17.65 6.83
CA LEU A 222 -1.90 18.95 7.51
C LEU A 222 -0.62 19.72 7.20
N PHE A 223 0.53 19.04 7.16
CA PHE A 223 1.80 19.64 6.75
C PHE A 223 1.71 20.18 5.31
N MET A 224 1.18 19.39 4.38
CA MET A 224 1.05 19.83 2.98
C MET A 224 0.06 20.99 2.83
N LYS A 225 -1.03 21.00 3.61
CA LYS A 225 -2.07 22.03 3.52
C LYS A 225 -1.67 23.36 4.14
N PHE A 226 -0.95 23.33 5.26
CA PHE A 226 -0.62 24.53 6.04
C PHE A 226 0.89 24.79 6.15
N SER A 227 1.71 24.12 5.32
CA SER A 227 3.17 24.26 5.30
C SER A 227 3.81 24.04 6.68
N TRP A 228 4.83 24.81 7.05
CA TRP A 228 5.52 24.70 8.34
C TRP A 228 4.59 24.89 9.56
N LYS A 229 3.57 25.76 9.45
CA LYS A 229 2.55 25.94 10.50
C LYS A 229 1.72 24.67 10.68
N GLY A 230 1.37 24.02 9.57
CA GLY A 230 0.77 22.68 9.57
C GLY A 230 1.66 21.63 10.20
N GLY A 231 2.97 21.71 9.96
CA GLY A 231 3.97 20.86 10.61
C GLY A 231 3.97 20.98 12.13
N LEU A 232 3.87 22.20 12.66
CA LEU A 232 3.77 22.40 14.12
C LEU A 232 2.47 21.83 14.68
N ILE A 233 1.34 22.04 14.01
CA ILE A 233 0.05 21.46 14.41
C ILE A 233 0.12 19.93 14.35
N ALA A 234 0.66 19.38 13.27
CA ALA A 234 0.83 17.95 13.09
C ALA A 234 1.73 17.35 14.19
N LEU A 235 2.86 17.99 14.49
CA LEU A 235 3.75 17.54 15.56
C LEU A 235 3.07 17.58 16.93
N ALA A 236 2.31 18.65 17.23
CA ALA A 236 1.55 18.76 18.47
C ALA A 236 0.48 17.67 18.58
N ILE A 237 -0.30 17.43 17.52
CA ILE A 237 -1.30 16.35 17.46
C ILE A 237 -0.62 15.00 17.63
N ALA A 238 0.49 14.74 16.95
CA ALA A 238 1.23 13.49 17.06
C ALA A 238 1.73 13.25 18.49
N ALA A 239 2.27 14.29 19.14
CA ALA A 239 2.74 14.21 20.52
C ALA A 239 1.59 13.93 21.49
N ILE A 240 0.44 14.61 21.33
CA ILE A 240 -0.75 14.38 22.15
C ILE A 240 -1.27 12.96 21.95
N VAL A 241 -1.45 12.51 20.70
CA VAL A 241 -1.96 11.18 20.40
C VAL A 241 -1.01 10.10 20.92
N ALA A 242 0.31 10.27 20.74
CA ALA A 242 1.30 9.33 21.27
C ALA A 242 1.27 9.27 22.81
N ASN A 243 1.17 10.42 23.48
CA ASN A 243 1.09 10.50 24.93
C ASN A 243 -0.20 9.83 25.46
N VAL A 244 -1.36 10.19 24.90
CA VAL A 244 -2.65 9.60 25.27
C VAL A 244 -2.67 8.10 24.99
N ALA A 245 -2.13 7.65 23.86
CA ALA A 245 -2.10 6.22 23.53
C ALA A 245 -1.18 5.44 24.47
N TYR A 246 0.01 5.95 24.78
CA TYR A 246 0.96 5.28 25.68
C TYR A 246 0.45 5.21 27.11
N PHE A 247 -0.03 6.32 27.68
CA PHE A 247 -0.49 6.35 29.08
C PHE A 247 -1.93 5.87 29.26
N GLY A 248 -2.75 5.90 28.20
CA GLY A 248 -4.15 5.50 28.24
C GLY A 248 -4.42 4.04 27.82
N SER A 249 -3.42 3.31 27.30
CA SER A 249 -3.59 1.93 26.86
C SER A 249 -2.39 1.05 27.23
N GLU A 250 -2.60 0.11 28.15
CA GLU A 250 -1.61 -0.89 28.55
C GLU A 250 -1.10 -1.74 27.37
N THR A 251 -1.98 -2.01 26.40
CA THR A 251 -1.62 -2.70 25.15
C THR A 251 -0.61 -1.90 24.33
N VAL A 252 -0.73 -0.57 24.29
CA VAL A 252 0.19 0.28 23.53
C VAL A 252 1.51 0.43 24.27
N SER A 253 1.50 0.74 25.57
CA SER A 253 2.73 0.91 26.36
C SER A 253 3.56 -0.37 26.39
N SER A 254 2.96 -1.52 26.72
CA SER A 254 3.66 -2.82 26.74
C SER A 254 4.31 -3.17 25.41
N ARG A 255 3.69 -2.80 24.28
CA ARG A 255 4.26 -3.01 22.93
C ARG A 255 5.40 -2.07 22.62
N VAL A 256 5.32 -0.81 23.04
CA VAL A 256 6.42 0.15 22.91
C VAL A 256 7.62 -0.31 23.72
N ASP A 257 7.41 -0.67 24.99
CA ASP A 257 8.48 -1.12 25.89
C ASP A 257 9.10 -2.43 25.40
N LYS A 258 8.29 -3.40 24.97
CA LYS A 258 8.77 -4.65 24.36
C LYS A 258 9.63 -4.36 23.11
N THR A 259 9.16 -3.48 22.23
CA THR A 259 9.89 -3.09 21.02
C THR A 259 11.23 -2.43 21.36
N TYR A 260 11.23 -1.51 22.33
CA TYR A 260 12.45 -0.84 22.79
C TYR A 260 13.46 -1.84 23.35
N ASN A 261 13.01 -2.74 24.23
CA ASN A 261 13.86 -3.78 24.83
C ASN A 261 14.40 -4.76 23.79
N GLU A 262 13.60 -5.16 22.80
CA GLU A 262 14.06 -6.00 21.70
C GLU A 262 15.15 -5.31 20.87
N VAL A 263 15.04 -3.99 20.61
CA VAL A 263 16.03 -3.25 19.81
C VAL A 263 17.32 -3.00 20.58
N VAL A 264 17.24 -2.58 21.85
CA VAL A 264 18.42 -2.22 22.66
C VAL A 264 19.25 -3.44 23.03
N ASN A 265 18.62 -4.59 23.25
CA ASN A 265 19.30 -5.82 23.64
C ASN A 265 19.69 -6.70 22.44
N TRP A 266 19.31 -6.33 21.21
CA TRP A 266 19.64 -7.12 20.03
C TRP A 266 21.16 -7.16 19.78
N SER A 267 21.65 -8.33 19.40
CA SER A 267 23.04 -8.57 19.02
C SER A 267 23.12 -9.37 17.71
N PRO A 268 24.06 -9.05 16.79
CA PRO A 268 24.26 -9.84 15.58
C PRO A 268 24.72 -11.27 15.86
N ASP A 269 25.36 -11.53 17.01
CA ASP A 269 25.94 -12.85 17.31
C ASP A 269 24.92 -13.84 17.90
N LYS A 270 23.70 -13.40 18.17
CA LYS A 270 22.65 -14.22 18.79
C LYS A 270 21.32 -14.00 18.09
N TYR A 271 20.81 -15.04 17.44
CA TYR A 271 19.47 -14.98 16.89
C TYR A 271 18.42 -14.90 18.01
N GLU A 272 17.58 -13.87 17.94
CA GLU A 272 16.44 -13.68 18.82
C GLU A 272 15.14 -13.86 18.05
N ASN A 273 14.37 -14.89 18.40
CA ASN A 273 13.10 -15.19 17.76
C ASN A 273 11.95 -14.31 18.30
N THR A 274 12.15 -12.99 18.25
CA THR A 274 11.17 -11.96 18.58
C THR A 274 10.79 -11.17 17.34
N ASP A 275 9.68 -10.42 17.37
CA ASP A 275 9.19 -9.69 16.20
C ASP A 275 10.25 -8.75 15.62
N MET A 276 10.91 -7.94 16.47
CA MET A 276 11.96 -7.03 16.02
C MET A 276 13.33 -7.67 15.95
N GLY A 277 13.66 -8.59 16.87
CA GLY A 277 14.96 -9.28 16.85
C GLY A 277 15.18 -10.06 15.55
N ALA A 278 14.13 -10.73 15.04
CA ALA A 278 14.18 -11.40 13.76
C ALA A 278 14.38 -10.40 12.60
N ARG A 279 13.62 -9.30 12.59
CA ARG A 279 13.75 -8.24 11.56
C ARG A 279 15.13 -7.60 11.53
N LEU A 280 15.70 -7.28 12.69
CA LEU A 280 17.05 -6.73 12.81
C LEU A 280 18.09 -7.70 12.25
N SER A 281 17.95 -9.00 12.55
CA SER A 281 18.78 -10.05 11.96
C SER A 281 18.64 -10.09 10.44
N TRP A 282 17.42 -9.96 9.91
CA TRP A 282 17.19 -9.95 8.46
C TRP A 282 17.81 -8.73 7.77
N TRP A 283 17.71 -7.56 8.41
CA TRP A 283 18.30 -6.32 7.90
C TRP A 283 19.82 -6.38 7.96
N HIS A 284 20.38 -6.94 9.03
CA HIS A 284 21.82 -7.18 9.14
C HIS A 284 22.35 -8.08 8.02
N ILE A 285 21.68 -9.21 7.78
CA ILE A 285 22.03 -10.12 6.67
C ILE A 285 21.86 -9.42 5.31
N SER A 286 20.79 -8.64 5.12
CA SER A 286 20.58 -7.86 3.90
C SER A 286 21.74 -6.90 3.62
N LEU A 287 22.31 -6.28 4.67
CA LEU A 287 23.49 -5.43 4.56
C LEU A 287 24.77 -6.23 4.25
N GLN A 288 24.88 -7.48 4.70
CA GLN A 288 26.00 -8.36 4.32
C GLN A 288 25.94 -8.70 2.83
N ILE A 289 24.78 -9.12 2.32
CA ILE A 289 24.56 -9.39 0.89
C ILE A 289 24.86 -8.13 0.06
N PHE A 290 24.40 -6.96 0.50
CA PHE A 290 24.70 -5.70 -0.16
C PHE A 290 26.20 -5.40 -0.26
N ARG A 291 26.98 -5.66 0.79
CA ARG A 291 28.43 -5.43 0.77
C ARG A 291 29.15 -6.29 -0.28
N GLU A 292 28.62 -7.46 -0.59
CA GLU A 292 29.13 -8.33 -1.66
C GLU A 292 28.73 -7.83 -3.06
N HIS A 293 27.57 -7.17 -3.18
CA HIS A 293 27.01 -6.70 -4.46
C HIS A 293 26.49 -5.25 -4.41
N PRO A 294 27.35 -4.26 -4.15
CA PRO A 294 26.89 -2.91 -3.79
C PRO A 294 26.23 -2.14 -4.95
N VAL A 295 26.66 -2.37 -6.19
CA VAL A 295 26.22 -1.56 -7.33
C VAL A 295 24.94 -2.14 -7.96
N VAL A 296 25.01 -3.38 -8.44
CA VAL A 296 23.93 -4.02 -9.23
C VAL A 296 23.16 -5.10 -8.48
N GLY A 297 23.48 -5.33 -7.21
CA GLY A 297 22.84 -6.36 -6.39
C GLY A 297 23.17 -7.78 -6.82
N ALA A 298 22.65 -8.75 -6.08
CA ALA A 298 22.79 -10.18 -6.37
C ALA A 298 21.82 -10.67 -7.46
N GLY A 299 20.96 -9.78 -7.97
CA GLY A 299 19.91 -10.02 -8.95
C GLY A 299 18.55 -10.39 -8.36
N VAL A 300 17.49 -10.27 -9.17
CA VAL A 300 16.13 -10.61 -8.77
C VAL A 300 16.01 -12.10 -8.42
N GLY A 301 15.37 -12.42 -7.29
CA GLY A 301 15.27 -13.81 -6.83
C GLY A 301 16.48 -14.34 -6.06
N ALA A 302 17.57 -13.57 -5.95
CA ALA A 302 18.75 -14.00 -5.20
C ALA A 302 18.58 -13.90 -3.67
N TYR A 303 17.58 -13.16 -3.18
CA TYR A 303 17.44 -12.94 -1.74
C TYR A 303 17.38 -14.24 -0.92
N PRO A 304 16.52 -15.25 -1.21
CA PRO A 304 16.45 -16.44 -0.38
C PRO A 304 17.75 -17.24 -0.33
N SER A 305 18.43 -17.39 -1.48
CA SER A 305 19.68 -18.16 -1.58
C SER A 305 20.86 -17.44 -0.94
N GLU A 306 21.05 -16.14 -1.20
CA GLU A 306 22.12 -15.36 -0.58
C GLU A 306 21.86 -15.14 0.92
N PHE A 307 20.60 -14.93 1.31
CA PHE A 307 20.21 -14.85 2.72
C PHE A 307 20.60 -16.10 3.48
N LEU A 308 20.31 -17.29 2.93
CA LEU A 308 20.62 -18.56 3.59
C LEU A 308 22.11 -18.73 3.89
N LYS A 309 22.99 -18.28 2.99
CA LYS A 309 24.45 -18.36 3.16
C LYS A 309 24.94 -17.62 4.41
N HIS A 310 24.36 -16.45 4.70
CA HIS A 310 24.69 -15.66 5.88
C HIS A 310 23.86 -16.06 7.12
N ALA A 311 22.64 -16.54 6.92
CA ALA A 311 21.73 -16.92 7.99
C ALA A 311 22.18 -18.19 8.71
N GLN A 312 22.68 -19.20 7.98
CA GLN A 312 23.10 -20.49 8.54
C GLN A 312 24.18 -20.35 9.63
N PRO A 313 25.31 -19.65 9.41
CA PRO A 313 26.31 -19.43 10.46
C PRO A 313 25.78 -18.72 11.70
N MET A 314 24.73 -17.90 11.56
CA MET A 314 24.13 -17.10 12.63
C MET A 314 22.96 -17.81 13.34
N GLY A 315 22.60 -19.03 12.90
CA GLY A 315 21.44 -19.76 13.42
C GLY A 315 20.09 -19.11 13.09
N VAL A 316 20.05 -18.21 12.10
CA VAL A 316 18.83 -17.53 11.67
C VAL A 316 18.07 -18.45 10.70
N PRO A 317 16.75 -18.70 10.90
CA PRO A 317 15.97 -19.52 10.00
C PRO A 317 15.93 -18.96 8.58
N PRO A 318 15.82 -19.82 7.54
CA PRO A 318 15.66 -19.37 6.16
C PRO A 318 14.49 -18.40 6.03
N HIS A 319 14.68 -17.31 5.29
CA HIS A 319 13.64 -16.31 5.06
C HIS A 319 13.75 -15.71 3.67
N ASN A 320 12.62 -15.30 3.08
CA ASN A 320 12.57 -14.81 1.71
C ASN A 320 12.21 -13.31 1.59
N ASN A 321 12.03 -12.60 2.71
CA ASN A 321 11.65 -11.20 2.65
C ASN A 321 12.16 -10.45 3.90
N PRO A 322 13.00 -9.41 3.77
CA PRO A 322 13.50 -8.68 4.94
C PRO A 322 12.41 -7.86 5.66
N HIS A 323 11.16 -7.88 5.17
CA HIS A 323 10.07 -7.02 5.62
C HIS A 323 10.51 -5.55 5.65
N ASN A 324 11.20 -5.12 4.60
CA ASN A 324 11.60 -3.76 4.37
C ASN A 324 11.95 -3.65 2.88
N GLN A 325 11.21 -2.82 2.16
CA GLN A 325 11.34 -2.70 0.72
C GLN A 325 12.70 -2.16 0.29
N PHE A 326 13.31 -1.30 1.09
CA PHE A 326 14.64 -0.76 0.82
C PHE A 326 15.68 -1.86 0.94
N PHE A 327 15.69 -2.65 2.02
CA PHE A 327 16.61 -3.79 2.14
C PHE A 327 16.39 -4.83 1.05
N LEU A 328 15.15 -5.12 0.69
CA LEU A 328 14.87 -6.07 -0.38
C LEU A 328 15.45 -5.59 -1.72
N LEU A 329 15.20 -4.34 -2.11
CA LEU A 329 15.77 -3.79 -3.34
C LEU A 329 17.29 -3.64 -3.28
N LEU A 330 17.83 -3.32 -2.11
CA LEU A 330 19.28 -3.22 -1.89
C LEU A 330 19.99 -4.55 -2.18
N THR A 331 19.40 -5.67 -1.77
CA THR A 331 19.95 -7.00 -2.07
C THR A 331 19.77 -7.40 -3.54
N GLN A 332 18.62 -7.08 -4.15
CA GLN A 332 18.28 -7.53 -5.49
C GLN A 332 19.01 -6.74 -6.58
N ILE A 333 19.05 -5.41 -6.47
CA ILE A 333 19.58 -4.53 -7.51
C ILE A 333 20.52 -3.44 -6.96
N GLY A 334 21.13 -3.71 -5.80
CA GLY A 334 22.17 -2.86 -5.21
C GLY A 334 21.64 -1.49 -4.79
N LEU A 335 22.55 -0.51 -4.67
CA LEU A 335 22.20 0.85 -4.27
C LEU A 335 21.22 1.53 -5.25
N VAL A 336 21.22 1.12 -6.51
CA VAL A 336 20.31 1.65 -7.54
C VAL A 336 18.84 1.41 -7.17
N GLY A 337 18.50 0.26 -6.58
CA GLY A 337 17.12 -0.07 -6.22
C GLY A 337 16.49 0.87 -5.20
N PRO A 338 17.06 1.02 -4.00
CA PRO A 338 16.60 1.96 -2.98
C PRO A 338 16.55 3.41 -3.47
N LEU A 339 17.51 3.84 -4.30
CA LEU A 339 17.51 5.18 -4.87
C LEU A 339 16.36 5.39 -5.87
N LEU A 340 16.10 4.42 -6.75
CA LEU A 340 14.94 4.45 -7.65
C LEU A 340 13.63 4.44 -6.85
N PHE A 341 13.54 3.61 -5.81
CA PHE A 341 12.35 3.57 -4.97
C PHE A 341 12.15 4.86 -4.18
N LEU A 342 13.22 5.47 -3.67
CA LEU A 342 13.16 6.79 -3.05
C LEU A 342 12.70 7.86 -4.07
N ALA A 343 13.18 7.80 -5.32
CA ALA A 343 12.72 8.68 -6.38
C ALA A 343 11.22 8.50 -6.68
N ILE A 344 10.69 7.26 -6.65
CA ILE A 344 9.24 6.98 -6.76
C ILE A 344 8.49 7.68 -5.62
N LEU A 345 8.95 7.53 -4.37
CA LEU A 345 8.30 8.17 -3.22
C LEU A 345 8.33 9.71 -3.34
N ILE A 346 9.46 10.30 -3.74
CA ILE A 346 9.59 11.74 -3.96
C ILE A 346 8.65 12.20 -5.09
N ALA A 347 8.61 11.48 -6.22
CA ALA A 347 7.75 11.82 -7.35
C ALA A 347 6.25 11.73 -6.97
N HIS A 348 5.86 10.74 -6.15
CA HIS A 348 4.50 10.66 -5.60
C HIS A 348 4.23 11.84 -4.67
N TYR A 349 5.11 12.12 -3.72
CA TYR A 349 4.97 13.27 -2.83
C TYR A 349 4.77 14.59 -3.59
N LEU A 350 5.61 14.87 -4.59
CA LEU A 350 5.52 16.07 -5.42
C LEU A 350 4.24 16.11 -6.27
N SER A 351 3.76 14.96 -6.74
CA SER A 351 2.53 14.89 -7.52
C SER A 351 1.28 15.32 -6.74
N ILE A 352 1.27 15.16 -5.41
CA ILE A 352 0.12 15.52 -4.57
C ILE A 352 -0.15 17.03 -4.60
N TYR A 353 0.89 17.86 -4.74
CA TYR A 353 0.73 19.32 -4.83
C TYR A 353 -0.02 19.78 -6.09
N ARG A 354 -0.08 18.92 -7.12
CA ARG A 354 -0.82 19.19 -8.36
C ARG A 354 -2.31 18.86 -8.24
N LEU A 355 -2.73 18.17 -7.19
CA LEU A 355 -4.11 17.75 -6.99
C LEU A 355 -4.91 18.82 -6.25
N THR A 356 -6.19 18.97 -6.55
CA THR A 356 -7.16 19.68 -5.71
C THR A 356 -7.87 18.73 -4.74
N GLU A 357 -8.63 19.28 -3.79
CA GLU A 357 -9.52 18.47 -2.98
C GLU A 357 -10.69 17.93 -3.83
N PRO A 358 -11.17 16.70 -3.57
CA PRO A 358 -10.78 15.80 -2.47
C PRO A 358 -9.60 14.85 -2.79
N GLU A 359 -9.13 14.76 -4.03
CA GLU A 359 -8.10 13.81 -4.45
C GLU A 359 -6.78 14.01 -3.71
N ARG A 360 -6.45 15.27 -3.34
CA ARG A 360 -5.26 15.59 -2.55
C ARG A 360 -5.22 14.84 -1.22
N LEU A 361 -6.33 14.84 -0.45
CA LEU A 361 -6.42 14.09 0.81
C LEU A 361 -6.20 12.59 0.60
N ALA A 362 -6.88 12.00 -0.38
CA ALA A 362 -6.78 10.57 -0.65
C ALA A 362 -5.37 10.17 -1.10
N SER A 363 -4.74 10.95 -2.00
CA SER A 363 -3.38 10.69 -2.47
C SER A 363 -2.34 10.88 -1.35
N ALA A 364 -2.50 11.89 -0.49
CA ALA A 364 -1.64 12.07 0.68
C ALA A 364 -1.73 10.90 1.65
N ALA A 365 -2.93 10.36 1.88
CA ALA A 365 -3.11 9.19 2.73
C ALA A 365 -2.47 7.93 2.13
N LEU A 366 -2.68 7.70 0.83
CA LEU A 366 -2.03 6.59 0.12
C LEU A 366 -0.50 6.71 0.21
N PHE A 367 0.04 7.90 -0.06
CA PHE A 367 1.48 8.15 0.02
C PHE A 367 2.04 7.86 1.42
N ALA A 368 1.43 8.42 2.46
CA ALA A 368 1.91 8.30 3.83
C ALA A 368 1.94 6.83 4.29
N VAL A 369 0.84 6.09 4.06
CA VAL A 369 0.76 4.66 4.42
C VAL A 369 1.76 3.84 3.60
N PHE A 370 1.86 4.11 2.31
CA PHE A 370 2.75 3.35 1.43
C PHE A 370 4.24 3.63 1.75
N ALA A 371 4.64 4.88 1.90
CA ALA A 371 6.01 5.27 2.20
C ALA A 371 6.47 4.70 3.54
N PHE A 372 5.67 4.88 4.61
CA PHE A 372 6.01 4.36 5.93
C PHE A 372 5.94 2.84 5.99
N GLY A 373 4.91 2.24 5.39
CA GLY A 373 4.73 0.80 5.40
C GLY A 373 5.88 0.04 4.75
N ASN A 374 6.51 0.61 3.70
CA ASN A 374 7.68 0.03 3.05
C ASN A 374 8.98 0.10 3.88
N LEU A 375 9.02 0.82 5.01
CA LEU A 375 10.14 0.78 5.96
C LEU A 375 10.11 -0.48 6.84
N PHE A 376 8.94 -1.10 6.99
CA PHE A 376 8.73 -2.22 7.91
C PHE A 376 7.99 -3.40 7.27
N ASN A 377 7.73 -3.32 5.97
CA ASN A 377 7.21 -4.38 5.11
C ASN A 377 7.73 -4.15 3.68
N SER A 378 7.37 -5.05 2.78
CA SER A 378 7.74 -4.96 1.36
C SER A 378 6.46 -4.83 0.53
N PHE A 379 5.75 -3.69 0.66
CA PHE A 379 4.43 -3.50 0.05
C PHE A 379 4.45 -3.56 -1.48
N LEU A 380 5.57 -3.23 -2.13
CA LEU A 380 5.70 -3.45 -3.56
C LEU A 380 5.70 -4.95 -3.90
N LEU A 381 6.13 -5.82 -3.00
CA LEU A 381 6.07 -7.28 -3.19
C LEU A 381 4.67 -7.83 -2.88
N ASP A 382 3.98 -7.24 -1.91
CA ASP A 382 2.66 -7.70 -1.46
C ASP A 382 1.58 -7.36 -2.50
N SER A 383 0.74 -8.35 -2.83
CA SER A 383 -0.17 -8.25 -3.98
C SER A 383 -1.24 -7.17 -3.79
N ALA A 384 -1.81 -7.06 -2.60
CA ALA A 384 -2.86 -6.08 -2.33
C ALA A 384 -2.26 -4.66 -2.37
N GLU A 385 -1.27 -4.39 -1.55
CA GLU A 385 -0.68 -3.07 -1.35
C GLU A 385 -0.08 -2.51 -2.65
N ARG A 386 0.72 -3.32 -3.39
CA ARG A 386 1.27 -2.91 -4.70
C ARG A 386 0.18 -2.55 -5.69
N THR A 387 -0.83 -3.40 -5.81
CA THR A 387 -1.87 -3.25 -6.83
C THR A 387 -2.77 -2.06 -6.52
N LEU A 388 -3.14 -1.87 -5.25
CA LEU A 388 -3.88 -0.68 -4.80
C LEU A 388 -3.10 0.60 -5.15
N TYR A 389 -1.81 0.61 -4.80
CA TYR A 389 -0.92 1.74 -5.05
C TYR A 389 -0.86 2.05 -6.54
N MET A 390 -0.65 1.03 -7.39
CA MET A 390 -0.59 1.18 -8.85
C MET A 390 -1.90 1.77 -9.43
N ILE A 391 -3.07 1.23 -9.06
CA ILE A 391 -4.36 1.71 -9.56
C ILE A 391 -4.58 3.17 -9.13
N LEU A 392 -4.43 3.47 -7.84
CA LEU A 392 -4.76 4.77 -7.29
C LEU A 392 -3.79 5.86 -7.73
N VAL A 393 -2.48 5.59 -7.74
CA VAL A 393 -1.48 6.54 -8.27
C VAL A 393 -1.78 6.87 -9.71
N SER A 394 -2.10 5.86 -10.54
CA SER A 394 -2.48 6.08 -11.93
C SER A 394 -3.72 6.97 -12.05
N GLY A 395 -4.73 6.76 -11.21
CA GLY A 395 -5.94 7.59 -11.21
C GLY A 395 -5.71 9.01 -10.69
N PHE A 396 -4.90 9.19 -9.65
CA PHE A 396 -4.57 10.52 -9.13
C PHE A 396 -3.72 11.33 -10.11
N LEU A 397 -2.71 10.72 -10.76
CA LEU A 397 -1.95 11.41 -11.81
C LEU A 397 -2.84 11.86 -12.98
N ALA A 398 -3.80 11.02 -13.38
CA ALA A 398 -4.75 11.39 -14.43
C ALA A 398 -5.68 12.52 -13.96
N ALA A 399 -6.17 12.48 -12.72
CA ALA A 399 -6.97 13.56 -12.13
C ALA A 399 -6.19 14.90 -12.10
N ALA A 400 -4.92 14.88 -11.71
CA ALA A 400 -4.05 16.06 -11.74
C ALA A 400 -3.87 16.61 -13.17
N ASN A 401 -3.79 15.73 -14.17
CA ASN A 401 -3.69 16.13 -15.58
C ASN A 401 -4.95 16.87 -16.04
N HIS A 402 -6.14 16.34 -15.73
CA HIS A 402 -7.41 17.02 -16.03
C HIS A 402 -7.58 18.33 -15.27
N GLN A 403 -7.20 18.37 -14.00
CA GLN A 403 -7.29 19.60 -13.20
C GLN A 403 -6.40 20.72 -13.75
N ALA A 404 -5.25 20.38 -14.34
CA ALA A 404 -4.36 21.34 -15.00
C ALA A 404 -4.85 21.78 -16.38
N SER A 405 -5.69 20.99 -17.07
CA SER A 405 -6.30 21.40 -18.35
C SER A 405 -7.52 22.31 -18.18
N ASP A 406 -8.16 22.25 -17.00
CA ASP A 406 -9.36 23.02 -16.68
C ASP A 406 -9.04 24.39 -16.03
N SER A 407 -7.78 24.60 -15.61
CA SER A 407 -7.27 25.87 -15.05
C SER A 407 -6.66 26.76 -16.12
#